data_AF-A0AAU7W978-F1
#
_entry.id   AF-A0AAU7W978-F1
#
_cell.length_a   1.000
_cell.length_b   1.000
_cell.length_c   1.000
_cell.angle_alpha   90.00
_cell.angle_beta   90.00
_cell.angle_gamma   90.00
#
_symmetry.space_group_name_H-M   'P 1'
#
loop_
_entity.id
_entity.type
_entity.pdbx_description
1 polymer ?
#
loop_
_entity_poly.entity_id
_entity_poly.type
_entity_poly.pdbx_seq_one_letter_code
_entity_poly.pdbx_strand_id
1 'polypeptide(L)'
;MRRLQTIAAAAAIACLTGCATAASPEDLADRAAAAGIAPDLVSTTSIEGYDLAGQSVGVYGDDGMSAIYVAAADGDQIRLTTARGTFDEAGCEALPIEEAPDAEVACTRDGDVWHREANGRHEYVVARDGALVRLVGTAATEPSALAEAAEGVHVPNAAELDALFADVPVIDPDREPVERGDLPEQGDLAPGDPPGASG
;
A
#
# COMPACT_ATOMS: atom_id res chain seq x y z
N MET A 1 -7.76 36.34 -63.73
CA MET A 1 -6.74 35.28 -63.88
C MET A 1 -5.72 35.42 -62.75
N ARG A 2 -5.22 34.28 -62.23
CA ARG A 2 -4.32 34.04 -61.08
C ARG A 2 -4.96 33.96 -59.68
N ARG A 3 -4.56 32.87 -59.02
CA ARG A 3 -5.12 32.14 -57.88
C ARG A 3 -4.26 32.38 -56.62
N LEU A 4 -4.88 32.13 -55.45
CA LEU A 4 -4.42 31.54 -54.17
C LEU A 4 -2.91 31.64 -53.80
N GLN A 5 -2.49 31.84 -52.54
CA GLN A 5 -2.70 30.91 -51.43
C GLN A 5 -2.50 31.59 -50.07
N THR A 6 -3.46 31.39 -49.17
CA THR A 6 -3.35 31.63 -47.73
C THR A 6 -2.73 30.37 -47.11
N ILE A 7 -1.55 30.47 -46.50
CA ILE A 7 -0.99 29.38 -45.69
C ILE A 7 -1.44 29.63 -44.25
N ALA A 8 -2.46 28.90 -43.81
CA ALA A 8 -2.80 28.78 -42.40
C ALA A 8 -1.95 27.65 -41.82
N ALA A 9 -0.98 27.99 -40.96
CA ALA A 9 -0.24 27.01 -40.18
C ALA A 9 -1.15 26.54 -39.02
N ALA A 10 -1.71 25.35 -39.15
CA ALA A 10 -2.38 24.65 -38.05
C ALA A 10 -1.30 24.06 -37.13
N ALA A 11 -1.06 24.71 -35.99
CA ALA A 11 -0.30 24.13 -34.89
C ALA A 11 -1.21 23.10 -34.19
N ALA A 12 -1.03 21.82 -34.53
CA ALA A 12 -1.62 20.72 -33.81
C ALA A 12 -0.84 20.54 -32.49
N ILE A 13 -1.42 21.02 -31.39
CA ILE A 13 -0.99 20.67 -30.04
C ILE A 13 -1.45 19.23 -29.80
N ALA A 14 -0.52 18.29 -29.90
CA ALA A 14 -0.75 16.91 -29.47
C ALA A 14 -0.68 16.87 -27.94
N CYS A 15 -1.85 16.85 -27.29
CA CYS A 15 -1.94 16.50 -25.87
C CYS A 15 -1.61 15.00 -25.74
N LEU A 16 -0.38 14.68 -25.33
CA LEU A 16 0.02 13.36 -24.86
C LEU A 16 -0.60 13.16 -23.47
N THR A 17 -1.89 12.84 -23.39
CA THR A 17 -2.43 12.14 -22.23
C THR A 17 -1.89 10.72 -22.28
N GLY A 18 -0.74 10.49 -21.67
CA GLY A 18 -0.21 9.14 -21.50
C GLY A 18 -1.17 8.37 -20.62
N CYS A 19 -1.85 7.36 -21.18
CA CYS A 19 -2.38 6.29 -20.34
C CYS A 19 -1.16 5.64 -19.69
N ALA A 20 -0.97 5.89 -18.39
CA ALA A 20 0.06 5.19 -17.64
C ALA A 20 -0.31 3.70 -17.65
N THR A 21 0.43 2.92 -18.42
CA THR A 21 0.26 1.46 -18.46
C THR A 21 0.83 0.88 -17.18
N ALA A 22 0.23 -0.21 -16.69
CA ALA A 22 0.80 -1.00 -15.60
C ALA A 22 2.27 -1.32 -15.88
N ALA A 23 3.07 -1.42 -14.82
CA ALA A 23 4.47 -1.80 -14.90
C ALA A 23 4.61 -3.17 -15.58
N SER A 24 5.80 -3.45 -16.12
CA SER A 24 6.02 -4.77 -16.71
C SER A 24 5.91 -5.85 -15.61
N PRO A 25 5.29 -7.01 -15.88
CA PRO A 25 5.19 -8.07 -14.89
C PRO A 25 6.55 -8.58 -14.39
N GLU A 26 7.58 -8.51 -15.25
CA GLU A 26 8.96 -8.90 -14.92
C GLU A 26 9.60 -7.91 -13.94
N ASP A 27 9.56 -6.61 -14.24
CA ASP A 27 10.12 -5.59 -13.34
C ASP A 27 9.42 -5.59 -11.98
N LEU A 28 8.10 -5.77 -11.97
CA LEU A 28 7.32 -5.88 -10.75
C LEU A 28 7.74 -7.11 -9.95
N ALA A 29 7.87 -8.27 -10.60
CA ALA A 29 8.27 -9.51 -9.94
C ALA A 29 9.67 -9.42 -9.34
N ASP A 30 10.63 -8.86 -10.06
CA ASP A 30 12.01 -8.74 -9.59
C ASP A 30 12.10 -7.83 -8.35
N ARG A 31 11.42 -6.68 -8.35
CA ARG A 31 11.44 -5.75 -7.21
C ARG A 31 10.67 -6.28 -6.01
N ALA A 32 9.51 -6.89 -6.24
CA ALA A 32 8.72 -7.49 -5.18
C ALA A 32 9.51 -8.63 -4.51
N ALA A 33 10.11 -9.52 -5.29
CA ALA A 33 10.93 -10.61 -4.78
C ALA A 33 12.13 -10.13 -3.97
N ALA A 34 12.83 -9.09 -4.43
CA ALA A 34 13.95 -8.47 -3.70
C ALA A 34 13.54 -7.86 -2.35
N ALA A 35 12.27 -7.49 -2.20
CA ALA A 35 11.69 -6.95 -0.97
C ALA A 35 10.98 -8.02 -0.11
N GLY A 36 10.90 -9.27 -0.56
CA GLY A 36 10.14 -10.34 0.11
C GLY A 36 8.61 -10.20 0.00
N ILE A 37 8.12 -9.39 -0.95
CA ILE A 37 6.69 -9.19 -1.21
C ILE A 37 6.29 -10.07 -2.40
N ALA A 38 5.13 -10.72 -2.31
CA ALA A 38 4.58 -11.47 -3.43
C ALA A 38 4.14 -10.51 -4.55
N PRO A 39 4.52 -10.76 -5.81
CA PRO A 39 4.25 -9.84 -6.90
C PRO A 39 2.76 -9.63 -7.17
N ASP A 40 1.93 -10.65 -6.97
CA ASP A 40 0.48 -10.55 -7.10
C ASP A 40 -0.19 -9.74 -5.99
N LEU A 41 0.54 -9.41 -4.92
CA LEU A 41 0.07 -8.59 -3.80
C LEU A 41 0.57 -7.15 -3.86
N VAL A 42 1.41 -6.79 -4.85
CA VAL A 42 1.86 -5.41 -5.04
C VAL A 42 0.71 -4.56 -5.55
N SER A 43 0.34 -3.55 -4.76
CA SER A 43 -0.78 -2.65 -5.03
C SER A 43 -0.42 -1.23 -4.64
N THR A 44 -0.98 -0.24 -5.31
CA THR A 44 -0.88 1.17 -4.88
C THR A 44 -2.25 1.81 -4.96
N THR A 45 -2.37 3.01 -4.39
CA THR A 45 -3.52 3.88 -4.58
C THR A 45 -3.10 5.32 -4.82
N SER A 46 -4.02 6.13 -5.33
CA SER A 46 -3.87 7.57 -5.50
C SER A 46 -4.98 8.27 -4.74
N ILE A 47 -4.61 9.26 -3.93
CA ILE A 47 -5.52 9.99 -3.06
C ILE A 47 -5.11 11.46 -3.12
N GLU A 48 -6.04 12.36 -3.40
CA GLU A 48 -5.75 13.78 -3.49
C GLU A 48 -5.20 14.29 -2.15
N GLY A 49 -4.03 14.95 -2.21
CA GLY A 49 -3.40 15.56 -1.04
C GLY A 49 -2.63 14.61 -0.13
N TYR A 50 -2.50 13.33 -0.49
CA TYR A 50 -1.65 12.37 0.20
C TYR A 50 -0.45 11.97 -0.65
N ASP A 51 0.70 11.86 0.00
CA ASP A 51 1.94 11.36 -0.60
C ASP A 51 2.33 10.03 0.02
N LEU A 52 2.90 9.13 -0.80
CA LEU A 52 3.47 7.88 -0.31
C LEU A 52 4.67 8.17 0.61
N ALA A 53 4.63 7.60 1.80
CA ALA A 53 5.79 7.50 2.67
C ALA A 53 6.64 6.28 2.26
N GLY A 54 7.57 6.44 1.32
CA GLY A 54 8.33 5.34 0.71
C GLY A 54 8.98 4.38 1.72
N GLN A 55 9.54 4.91 2.82
CA GLN A 55 10.15 4.10 3.89
C GLN A 55 9.18 3.18 4.65
N SER A 56 7.87 3.35 4.46
CA SER A 56 6.83 2.50 5.06
C SER A 56 6.51 1.26 4.24
N VAL A 57 7.04 1.19 3.01
CA VAL A 57 6.82 0.06 2.11
C VAL A 57 7.62 -1.15 2.62
N GLY A 58 6.94 -2.27 2.81
CA GLY A 58 7.56 -3.49 3.30
C GLY A 58 6.60 -4.66 3.39
N VAL A 59 7.10 -5.79 3.89
CA VAL A 59 6.33 -7.02 4.04
C VAL A 59 5.22 -6.84 5.10
N TYR A 60 4.01 -7.30 4.79
CA TYR A 60 2.91 -7.44 5.72
C TYR A 60 2.47 -8.90 5.82
N GLY A 61 2.41 -9.44 7.03
CA GLY A 61 2.15 -10.86 7.23
C GLY A 61 3.28 -11.72 6.65
N ASP A 62 2.93 -12.75 5.90
CA ASP A 62 3.90 -13.71 5.34
C ASP A 62 4.58 -13.18 4.07
N ASP A 63 3.79 -12.67 3.12
CA ASP A 63 4.26 -12.24 1.79
C ASP A 63 3.48 -11.02 1.24
N GLY A 64 2.62 -10.42 2.04
CA GLY A 64 1.84 -9.24 1.69
C GLY A 64 2.67 -7.95 1.67
N MET A 65 2.02 -6.86 1.30
CA MET A 65 2.63 -5.53 1.28
C MET A 65 1.95 -4.62 2.31
N SER A 66 2.71 -3.75 2.98
CA SER A 66 2.21 -2.58 3.70
C SER A 66 2.74 -1.31 3.04
N ALA A 67 1.95 -0.25 3.01
CA ALA A 67 2.36 1.10 2.63
C ALA A 67 1.53 2.14 3.39
N ILE A 68 2.12 3.31 3.69
CA ILE A 68 1.45 4.44 4.34
C ILE A 68 1.44 5.63 3.39
N TYR A 69 0.28 6.24 3.24
CA TYR A 69 0.07 7.51 2.56
C TYR A 69 -0.19 8.59 3.60
N VAL A 70 0.46 9.74 3.47
CA VAL A 70 0.43 10.81 4.47
C VAL A 70 -0.15 12.08 3.86
N ALA A 71 -1.16 12.66 4.48
CA ALA A 71 -1.76 13.92 4.08
C ALA A 71 -0.76 15.07 4.26
N ALA A 72 -0.53 15.86 3.22
CA ALA A 72 0.38 17.01 3.28
C ALA A 72 -0.12 18.14 4.20
N ALA A 73 -1.44 18.21 4.43
CA ALA A 73 -2.08 19.29 5.17
C ALA A 73 -1.83 19.21 6.68
N ASP A 74 -1.93 18.02 7.27
CA ASP A 74 -1.95 17.80 8.72
C ASP A 74 -1.22 16.53 9.18
N GLY A 75 -0.69 15.73 8.25
CA GLY A 75 0.02 14.49 8.55
C GLY A 75 -0.89 13.31 8.89
N ASP A 76 -2.20 13.39 8.58
CA ASP A 76 -3.09 12.22 8.67
C ASP A 76 -2.59 11.06 7.79
N GLN A 77 -2.91 9.83 8.18
CA GLN A 77 -2.32 8.63 7.57
C GLN A 77 -3.37 7.63 7.14
N ILE A 78 -3.21 7.12 5.92
CA ILE A 78 -3.94 5.96 5.41
C ILE A 78 -2.95 4.84 5.19
N ARG A 79 -3.17 3.71 5.87
CA ARG A 79 -2.41 2.48 5.71
C ARG A 79 -3.10 1.58 4.69
N LEU A 80 -2.35 1.19 3.67
CA LEU A 80 -2.71 0.15 2.72
C LEU A 80 -1.98 -1.14 3.12
N THR A 81 -2.71 -2.23 3.32
CA THR A 81 -2.11 -3.57 3.43
C THR A 81 -2.69 -4.52 2.40
N THR A 82 -1.89 -5.47 1.94
CA THR A 82 -2.32 -6.52 1.03
C THR A 82 -2.09 -7.91 1.61
N ALA A 83 -2.99 -8.83 1.32
CA ALA A 83 -2.88 -10.22 1.71
C ALA A 83 -3.58 -11.12 0.69
N ARG A 84 -3.20 -12.41 0.65
CA ARG A 84 -3.94 -13.41 -0.13
C ARG A 84 -5.32 -13.64 0.48
N GLY A 85 -6.34 -13.73 -0.34
CA GLY A 85 -7.67 -14.13 0.12
C GLY A 85 -8.82 -13.69 -0.75
N THR A 86 -10.01 -14.05 -0.30
CA THR A 86 -11.30 -13.62 -0.84
C THR A 86 -12.09 -12.92 0.27
N PHE A 87 -12.97 -12.01 -0.11
CA PHE A 87 -13.81 -11.27 0.83
C PHE A 87 -15.25 -11.29 0.35
N ASP A 88 -16.17 -11.68 1.23
CA ASP A 88 -17.60 -11.77 1.00
C ASP A 88 -18.39 -11.20 2.19
N GLU A 89 -19.73 -11.25 2.13
CA GLU A 89 -20.61 -10.78 3.21
C GLU A 89 -20.26 -11.44 4.55
N ALA A 90 -20.00 -12.75 4.56
CA ALA A 90 -19.69 -13.48 5.78
C ALA A 90 -18.34 -13.09 6.36
N GLY A 91 -17.33 -12.90 5.50
CA GLY A 91 -16.01 -12.39 5.91
C GLY A 91 -16.09 -10.96 6.45
N CYS A 92 -16.99 -10.14 5.92
CA CYS A 92 -17.16 -8.75 6.34
C CYS A 92 -17.59 -8.61 7.80
N GLU A 93 -18.60 -9.38 8.23
CA GLU A 93 -19.13 -9.36 9.60
C GLU A 93 -18.27 -10.16 10.59
N ALA A 94 -17.60 -11.22 10.12
CA ALA A 94 -16.83 -12.12 10.98
C ALA A 94 -15.48 -11.54 11.43
N LEU A 95 -14.91 -10.62 10.66
CA LEU A 95 -13.62 -10.03 10.96
C LEU A 95 -13.80 -8.76 11.78
N PRO A 96 -13.11 -8.59 12.92
CA PRO A 96 -13.12 -7.33 13.64
C PRO A 96 -12.38 -6.23 12.85
N ILE A 97 -12.67 -4.97 13.17
CA ILE A 97 -11.79 -3.85 12.84
C ILE A 97 -10.72 -3.77 13.94
N GLU A 98 -9.43 -3.71 13.56
CA GLU A 98 -8.30 -3.80 14.51
C GLU A 98 -8.38 -2.75 15.61
N GLU A 99 -8.79 -1.52 15.25
CA GLU A 99 -8.93 -0.39 16.17
C GLU A 99 -10.27 -0.40 16.95
N ALA A 100 -11.14 -1.38 16.71
CA ALA A 100 -12.42 -1.58 17.40
C ALA A 100 -12.80 -3.07 17.52
N PRO A 101 -11.97 -3.91 18.20
CA PRO A 101 -12.05 -5.37 18.09
C PRO A 101 -13.31 -5.98 18.73
N ASP A 102 -13.92 -5.28 19.68
CA ASP A 102 -15.11 -5.73 20.41
C ASP A 102 -16.42 -5.14 19.84
N ALA A 103 -16.35 -4.32 18.80
CA ALA A 103 -17.51 -3.65 18.22
C ALA A 103 -18.12 -4.47 17.08
N GLU A 104 -19.45 -4.45 16.98
CA GLU A 104 -20.16 -5.03 15.84
C GLU A 104 -19.81 -4.27 14.56
N VAL A 105 -19.52 -5.03 13.49
CA VAL A 105 -19.10 -4.48 12.20
C VAL A 105 -20.32 -4.34 11.29
N ALA A 106 -20.60 -3.11 10.88
CA ALA A 106 -21.55 -2.82 9.82
C ALA A 106 -20.84 -2.81 8.46
N CYS A 107 -21.48 -3.39 7.45
CA CYS A 107 -20.90 -3.54 6.12
C CYS A 107 -21.81 -2.96 5.04
N THR A 108 -21.22 -2.22 4.10
CA THR A 108 -21.86 -1.87 2.84
C THR A 108 -20.92 -2.21 1.68
N ARG A 109 -21.50 -2.56 0.53
CA ARG A 109 -20.73 -2.98 -0.65
C ARG A 109 -21.12 -2.15 -1.86
N ASP A 110 -20.12 -1.66 -2.58
CA ASP A 110 -20.27 -1.09 -3.91
C ASP A 110 -19.27 -1.76 -4.88
N GLY A 111 -19.79 -2.50 -5.86
CA GLY A 111 -18.94 -3.30 -6.77
C GLY A 111 -18.04 -4.28 -6.01
N ASP A 112 -16.73 -4.11 -6.12
CA ASP A 112 -15.70 -4.93 -5.45
C ASP A 112 -15.13 -4.26 -4.19
N VAL A 113 -15.68 -3.12 -3.81
CA VAL A 113 -15.29 -2.33 -2.65
C VAL A 113 -16.28 -2.58 -1.51
N TRP A 114 -15.74 -2.95 -0.34
CA TRP A 114 -16.48 -3.11 0.90
C TRP A 114 -16.12 -1.98 1.84
N HIS A 115 -17.11 -1.23 2.29
CA HIS A 115 -16.98 -0.30 3.42
C HIS A 115 -17.39 -1.01 4.70
N ARG A 116 -16.51 -0.95 5.69
CA ARG A 116 -16.68 -1.54 7.02
C ARG A 116 -16.63 -0.44 8.05
N GLU A 117 -17.60 -0.45 8.97
CA GLU A 117 -17.67 0.51 10.06
C GLU A 117 -17.89 -0.20 11.39
N ALA A 118 -17.12 0.20 12.40
CA ALA A 118 -17.35 -0.24 13.78
C ALA A 118 -16.96 0.88 14.75
N ASN A 119 -17.88 1.31 15.62
CA ASN A 119 -17.64 2.35 16.63
C ASN A 119 -17.03 3.65 16.05
N GLY A 120 -17.50 4.09 14.87
CA GLY A 120 -16.99 5.28 14.18
C GLY A 120 -15.58 5.11 13.58
N ARG A 121 -15.05 3.89 13.52
CA ARG A 121 -13.88 3.54 12.71
C ARG A 121 -14.34 3.08 11.34
N HIS A 122 -13.63 3.52 10.31
CA HIS A 122 -13.91 3.15 8.93
C HIS A 122 -12.72 2.39 8.36
N GLU A 123 -13.03 1.31 7.64
CA GLU A 123 -12.09 0.52 6.87
C GLU A 123 -12.70 0.26 5.50
N TYR A 124 -11.87 0.23 4.46
CA TYR A 124 -12.28 -0.25 3.15
C TYR A 124 -11.51 -1.50 2.76
N VAL A 125 -12.18 -2.45 2.13
CA VAL A 125 -11.57 -3.67 1.59
C VAL A 125 -11.88 -3.78 0.11
N VAL A 126 -10.83 -3.89 -0.71
CA VAL A 126 -10.94 -4.15 -2.15
C VAL A 126 -10.46 -5.57 -2.41
N ALA A 127 -11.35 -6.42 -2.94
CA ALA A 127 -11.02 -7.80 -3.28
C ALA A 127 -10.84 -7.94 -4.80
N ARG A 128 -9.64 -8.36 -5.24
CA ARG A 128 -9.33 -8.53 -6.67
C ARG A 128 -8.38 -9.69 -6.91
N ASP A 129 -8.70 -10.57 -7.85
CA ASP A 129 -7.79 -11.64 -8.33
C ASP A 129 -7.12 -12.50 -7.23
N GLY A 130 -7.80 -12.71 -6.09
CA GLY A 130 -7.26 -13.46 -4.95
C GLY A 130 -6.35 -12.65 -4.00
N ALA A 131 -6.27 -11.34 -4.19
CA ALA A 131 -5.66 -10.37 -3.29
C ALA A 131 -6.75 -9.55 -2.59
N LEU A 132 -6.55 -9.31 -1.29
CA LEU A 132 -7.32 -8.39 -0.48
C LEU A 132 -6.47 -7.17 -0.19
N VAL A 133 -6.97 -5.99 -0.51
CA VAL A 133 -6.36 -4.70 -0.17
C VAL A 133 -7.21 -4.08 0.93
N ARG A 134 -6.63 -3.90 2.13
CA ARG A 134 -7.29 -3.23 3.26
C ARG A 134 -6.74 -1.81 3.39
N LEU A 135 -7.64 -0.86 3.58
CA LEU A 135 -7.35 0.55 3.76
C LEU A 135 -7.91 1.02 5.10
N VAL A 136 -7.01 1.45 5.98
CA VAL A 136 -7.34 1.87 7.33
C VAL A 136 -6.77 3.26 7.57
N GLY A 137 -7.63 4.17 8.02
CA GLY A 137 -7.25 5.53 8.40
C GLY A 137 -6.97 5.65 9.89
N THR A 138 -6.44 6.80 10.30
CA THR A 138 -6.42 7.17 11.72
C THR A 138 -7.82 7.54 12.21
N ALA A 139 -7.92 7.89 13.50
CA ALA A 139 -9.15 8.42 14.06
C ALA A 139 -9.60 9.75 13.46
N ALA A 140 -8.69 10.50 12.84
CA ALA A 140 -8.96 11.78 12.21
C ALA A 140 -9.28 11.66 10.72
N THR A 141 -9.06 10.49 10.11
CA THR A 141 -9.26 10.30 8.68
C THR A 141 -10.71 10.40 8.30
N GLU A 142 -11.00 11.32 7.37
CA GLU A 142 -12.34 11.49 6.82
C GLU A 142 -12.75 10.24 6.01
N PRO A 143 -13.98 9.73 6.17
CA PRO A 143 -14.43 8.53 5.45
C PRO A 143 -14.34 8.66 3.93
N SER A 144 -14.46 9.88 3.39
CA SER A 144 -14.34 10.15 1.96
C SER A 144 -12.91 9.97 1.43
N ALA A 145 -11.89 10.29 2.24
CA ALA A 145 -10.49 10.08 1.83
C ALA A 145 -10.16 8.58 1.75
N LEU A 146 -10.72 7.78 2.65
CA LEU A 146 -10.62 6.31 2.58
C LEU A 146 -11.40 5.72 1.41
N ALA A 147 -12.58 6.28 1.09
CA ALA A 147 -13.35 5.87 -0.08
C ALA A 147 -12.58 6.13 -1.38
N GLU A 148 -12.02 7.34 -1.52
CA GLU A 148 -11.17 7.71 -2.65
C GLU A 148 -9.95 6.79 -2.76
N ALA A 149 -9.30 6.50 -1.62
CA ALA A 149 -8.21 5.54 -1.58
C ALA A 149 -8.62 4.15 -2.07
N ALA A 150 -9.83 3.69 -1.74
CA ALA A 150 -10.34 2.39 -2.18
C ALA A 150 -10.63 2.36 -3.68
N GLU A 151 -11.26 3.40 -4.20
CA GLU A 151 -11.51 3.57 -5.64
C GLU A 151 -10.20 3.69 -6.44
N GLY A 152 -9.18 4.30 -5.84
CA GLY A 152 -7.86 4.49 -6.42
C GLY A 152 -6.98 3.24 -6.41
N VAL A 153 -7.39 2.10 -5.85
CA VAL A 153 -6.54 0.90 -5.75
C VAL A 153 -6.24 0.28 -7.13
N HIS A 154 -4.98 0.21 -7.54
CA HIS A 154 -4.53 -0.36 -8.82
C HIS A 154 -3.19 -1.12 -8.71
N VAL A 155 -2.80 -1.83 -9.77
CA VAL A 155 -1.44 -2.37 -9.94
C VAL A 155 -0.56 -1.21 -10.41
N PRO A 156 0.60 -0.94 -9.78
CA PRO A 156 1.38 0.25 -10.10
C PRO A 156 1.84 0.27 -11.56
N ASN A 157 1.85 1.46 -12.16
CA ASN A 157 2.59 1.75 -13.38
C ASN A 157 4.10 1.80 -13.11
N ALA A 158 4.92 1.95 -14.16
CA ALA A 158 6.38 1.93 -14.00
C ALA A 158 6.91 3.01 -13.03
N ALA A 159 6.36 4.23 -13.07
CA ALA A 159 6.81 5.32 -12.20
C ALA A 159 6.34 5.13 -10.74
N GLU A 160 5.13 4.60 -10.55
CA GLU A 160 4.65 4.23 -9.22
C GLU A 160 5.44 3.06 -8.63
N LEU A 161 5.83 2.09 -9.48
CA LEU A 161 6.70 1.00 -9.07
C LEU A 161 8.09 1.51 -8.68
N ASP A 162 8.62 2.52 -9.38
CA ASP A 162 9.85 3.22 -8.98
C ASP A 162 9.68 3.89 -7.62
N ALA A 163 8.57 4.60 -7.40
CA ALA A 163 8.31 5.30 -6.14
C ALA A 163 8.09 4.34 -4.96
N LEU A 164 7.34 3.25 -5.15
CA LEU A 164 7.07 2.24 -4.12
C LEU A 164 8.34 1.62 -3.56
N PHE A 165 9.30 1.30 -4.42
CA PHE A 165 10.50 0.56 -4.05
C PHE A 165 11.75 1.45 -3.91
N ALA A 166 11.61 2.78 -4.00
CA ALA A 166 12.73 3.72 -3.93
C ALA A 166 13.51 3.63 -2.61
N ASP A 167 12.78 3.46 -1.51
CA ASP A 167 13.33 3.45 -0.15
C ASP A 167 13.34 2.04 0.50
N VAL A 168 12.89 1.02 -0.23
CA VAL A 168 12.82 -0.36 0.27
C VAL A 168 14.22 -0.97 0.25
N PRO A 169 14.75 -1.44 1.40
CA PRO A 169 16.03 -2.13 1.42
C PRO A 169 15.94 -3.42 0.62
N VAL A 170 16.83 -3.58 -0.36
CA VAL A 170 17.00 -4.85 -1.06
C VAL A 170 17.60 -5.86 -0.07
N ILE A 171 16.89 -6.95 0.20
CA ILE A 171 17.44 -8.05 0.98
C ILE A 171 18.45 -8.77 0.09
N ASP A 172 19.72 -8.67 0.45
CA ASP A 172 20.77 -9.46 -0.16
C ASP A 172 20.67 -10.90 0.37
N PRO A 173 20.27 -11.89 -0.46
CA PRO A 173 20.12 -13.27 -0.02
C PRO A 173 21.47 -13.91 0.37
N ASP A 174 22.59 -13.33 -0.07
CA ASP A 174 23.93 -13.79 0.26
C ASP A 174 24.49 -13.12 1.54
N ARG A 175 23.74 -12.18 2.13
CA ARG A 175 24.14 -11.53 3.38
C ARG A 175 23.82 -12.44 4.57
N GLU A 176 24.87 -13.00 5.18
CA GLU A 176 24.73 -13.76 6.42
C GLU A 176 24.09 -12.89 7.53
N PRO A 177 23.18 -13.46 8.35
CA PRO A 177 22.65 -12.79 9.53
C PRO A 177 23.78 -12.22 10.38
N VAL A 178 23.60 -11.00 10.89
CA VAL A 178 24.59 -10.42 11.80
C VAL A 178 24.58 -11.19 13.11
N GLU A 179 25.67 -11.91 13.40
CA GLU A 179 25.87 -12.58 14.68
C GLU A 179 26.01 -11.54 15.80
N ARG A 180 24.95 -11.35 16.58
CA ARG A 180 24.97 -10.53 17.79
C ARG A 180 25.59 -11.32 18.93
N GLY A 181 26.91 -11.21 19.08
CA GLY A 181 27.70 -11.94 20.08
C GLY A 181 27.40 -11.60 21.55
N ASP A 182 26.40 -10.75 21.81
CA ASP A 182 25.87 -10.40 23.14
C ASP A 182 24.57 -11.12 23.50
N LEU A 183 24.01 -11.91 22.58
CA LEU A 183 22.82 -12.72 22.85
C LEU A 183 23.19 -14.06 23.48
N PRO A 184 22.50 -14.49 24.55
CA PRO A 184 22.67 -15.82 25.09
C PRO A 184 22.13 -16.88 24.11
N GLU A 185 22.82 -18.02 23.98
CA GLU A 185 22.38 -19.15 23.12
C GLU A 185 21.02 -19.72 23.53
N GLN A 186 20.60 -19.48 24.78
CA GLN A 186 19.39 -19.98 25.41
C GLN A 186 18.81 -18.87 26.30
N GLY A 187 17.53 -18.53 26.13
CA GLY A 187 16.87 -17.48 26.92
C GLY A 187 15.88 -16.67 26.09
N ASP A 188 15.49 -15.50 26.59
CA ASP A 188 14.60 -14.54 25.91
C ASP A 188 15.31 -13.71 24.83
N LEU A 189 16.57 -14.02 24.54
CA LEU A 189 17.43 -13.28 23.60
C LEU A 189 17.56 -11.79 23.96
N ALA A 190 17.43 -11.44 25.24
CA ALA A 190 17.83 -10.13 25.75
C ALA A 190 19.36 -10.07 25.90
N PRO A 191 20.00 -8.91 25.66
CA PRO A 191 21.40 -8.72 26.01
C PRO A 191 21.64 -9.01 27.49
N GLY A 192 22.73 -9.71 27.81
CA GLY A 192 23.10 -9.95 29.21
C GLY A 192 23.47 -8.65 29.92
N ASP A 193 22.85 -8.39 31.08
CA ASP A 193 23.23 -7.25 31.91
C ASP A 193 24.70 -7.35 32.37
N PRO A 194 25.48 -6.25 32.31
CA PRO A 194 26.83 -6.25 32.86
C PRO A 194 26.80 -6.45 34.38
N PRO A 195 27.84 -7.09 34.98
CA PRO A 195 27.90 -7.26 36.43
C PRO A 195 27.82 -5.90 37.15
N GLY A 196 26.80 -5.72 37.98
CA GLY A 196 26.59 -4.47 38.75
C GLY A 196 25.51 -3.54 38.20
N ALA A 197 24.80 -3.91 37.12
CA ALA A 197 23.58 -3.24 36.68
C ALA A 197 22.41 -3.59 37.62
N SER A 198 22.44 -3.04 38.84
CA SER A 198 21.29 -2.99 39.72
C SER A 198 21.24 -1.60 40.37
N GLY A 199 20.36 -0.74 39.87
CA GLY A 199 20.12 0.60 40.43
C GLY A 199 19.82 1.66 39.38
#